data_AF-A0A6S7JI54-F1
#
_entry.id   AF-A0A6S7JI54-F1
#
_cell.length_a   1.000
_cell.length_b   1.000
_cell.length_c   1.000
_cell.angle_alpha   90.00
_cell.angle_beta   90.00
_cell.angle_gamma   90.00
#
_symmetry.space_group_name_H-M   'P 1'
#
loop_
_entity.id
_entity.type
_entity.pdbx_description
1 polymer ?
#
loop_
_entity_poly.entity_id
_entity_poly.type
_entity_poly.pdbx_seq_one_letter_code
_entity_poly.pdbx_strand_id
1 'polypeptide(L)'
;MRIRGNSLPWITPNIKNLMKTRDFHKKKAVKFDYQLHWAKYKDTRNKVNSELYKAKNRYFCDKFEDCAQTKDPKQSWHHIDHILGKNFKSNNIPQLKIGDIIISDNLTIGEAFNDFFMSIGQKLSAEIDHDALDLSANLGASPVTLFTLSEISE
;
A
#
# COMPACT_ATOMS: atom_id res chain seq x y z
N MET A 1 -26.98 -3.52 22.90
CA MET A 1 -27.10 -3.80 21.45
C MET A 1 -25.69 -4.07 20.91
N ARG A 2 -25.39 -5.30 20.43
CA ARG A 2 -24.04 -5.61 19.90
C ARG A 2 -23.94 -5.02 18.50
N ILE A 3 -23.25 -3.88 18.37
CA ILE A 3 -22.95 -3.26 17.08
C ILE A 3 -22.12 -4.29 16.30
N ARG A 4 -22.71 -4.86 15.24
CA ARG A 4 -21.97 -5.74 14.34
C ARG A 4 -21.08 -4.82 13.51
N GLY A 5 -19.77 -4.88 13.72
CA GLY A 5 -18.82 -4.23 12.81
C GLY A 5 -19.07 -4.71 11.38
N ASN A 6 -18.65 -3.91 10.39
CA ASN A 6 -18.81 -4.25 8.97
C ASN A 6 -18.35 -5.69 8.73
N SER A 7 -19.26 -6.53 8.25
CA SER A 7 -18.94 -7.91 7.88
C SER A 7 -17.88 -7.84 6.80
N LEU A 8 -16.78 -8.57 6.97
CA LEU A 8 -15.75 -8.67 5.94
C LEU A 8 -16.40 -9.06 4.60
N PRO A 9 -16.06 -8.37 3.50
CA PRO A 9 -16.79 -8.52 2.23
C PRO A 9 -16.63 -9.92 1.62
N TRP A 10 -15.53 -10.61 1.91
CA TRP A 10 -15.26 -11.98 1.44
C TRP A 10 -15.92 -13.09 2.29
N ILE A 11 -16.65 -12.77 3.36
CA ILE A 11 -17.35 -13.79 4.16
C ILE A 11 -18.70 -14.12 3.53
N THR A 12 -18.76 -15.26 2.86
CA THR A 12 -19.98 -15.80 2.25
C THR A 12 -20.89 -16.49 3.29
N PRO A 13 -22.20 -16.67 2.99
CA PRO A 13 -23.11 -17.44 3.85
C PRO A 13 -22.63 -18.88 4.11
N ASN A 14 -21.98 -19.51 3.13
CA ASN A 14 -21.40 -20.84 3.27
C ASN A 14 -20.31 -20.87 4.35
N ILE A 15 -19.39 -19.90 4.33
CA ILE A 15 -18.34 -19.76 5.36
C ILE A 15 -18.97 -19.53 6.73
N LYS A 16 -20.04 -18.72 6.83
CA LYS A 16 -20.78 -18.51 8.08
C LYS A 16 -21.38 -19.81 8.61
N ASN A 17 -21.92 -20.66 7.73
CA ASN A 17 -22.45 -21.97 8.12
C ASN A 17 -21.32 -22.89 8.61
N LEU A 18 -20.18 -22.93 7.93
CA LEU A 18 -19.00 -23.69 8.39
C LEU A 18 -18.51 -23.21 9.76
N MET A 19 -18.49 -21.89 10.00
CA MET A 19 -18.16 -21.32 11.31
C MET A 19 -19.15 -21.76 12.40
N LYS A 20 -20.46 -21.78 12.11
CA LYS A 20 -21.48 -22.28 13.03
C LYS A 20 -21.26 -23.76 13.36
N THR A 21 -20.98 -24.60 12.35
CA THR A 21 -20.72 -26.03 12.54
C THR A 21 -19.47 -26.27 13.37
N ARG A 22 -18.40 -25.52 13.11
CA ARG A 22 -17.18 -25.52 13.94
C ARG A 22 -17.50 -25.18 15.39
N ASP A 23 -18.24 -24.10 15.63
CA ASP A 23 -18.58 -23.64 16.98
C ASP A 23 -19.50 -24.62 17.70
N PHE A 24 -20.43 -25.27 16.97
CA PHE A 24 -21.26 -26.35 17.47
C PHE A 24 -20.42 -27.53 17.97
N HIS A 25 -19.50 -28.03 17.15
CA HIS A 25 -18.62 -29.13 17.54
C HIS A 25 -17.69 -28.77 18.70
N LYS A 26 -17.15 -27.54 18.71
CA LYS A 26 -16.36 -27.05 19.84
C LYS A 26 -17.16 -27.06 21.14
N LYS A 27 -18.39 -26.52 21.12
CA LYS A 27 -19.28 -26.49 22.30
C LYS A 27 -19.61 -27.89 22.80
N LYS A 28 -19.92 -28.82 21.89
CA LYS A 28 -20.22 -30.21 22.27
C LYS A 28 -19.00 -30.96 22.79
N ALA A 29 -17.83 -30.77 22.18
CA ALA A 29 -16.57 -31.37 22.64
C ALA A 29 -16.23 -30.91 24.05
N VAL A 30 -16.31 -29.61 24.34
CA VAL A 30 -16.00 -29.06 25.67
C VAL A 30 -17.02 -29.51 26.72
N LYS A 31 -18.31 -29.59 26.37
CA LYS A 31 -19.37 -29.92 27.33
C LYS A 31 -19.40 -31.40 27.72
N PHE A 32 -19.12 -32.30 26.78
CA PHE A 32 -19.33 -33.74 26.95
C PHE A 32 -18.03 -34.56 26.86
N ASP A 33 -16.89 -33.90 26.63
CA ASP A 33 -15.57 -34.50 26.41
C ASP A 33 -15.50 -35.61 25.34
N TYR A 34 -16.35 -35.49 24.32
CA TYR A 34 -16.39 -36.47 23.23
C TYR A 34 -15.27 -36.24 22.22
N GLN A 35 -14.35 -37.21 22.14
CA GLN A 35 -13.24 -37.23 21.18
C GLN A 35 -13.70 -37.13 19.71
N LEU A 36 -14.88 -37.68 19.39
CA LEU A 36 -15.49 -37.54 18.06
C LEU A 36 -15.78 -36.06 17.70
N HIS A 37 -16.26 -35.27 18.67
CA HIS A 37 -16.51 -33.85 18.44
C HIS A 37 -15.21 -33.05 18.34
N TRP A 38 -14.15 -33.46 19.04
CA TRP A 38 -12.81 -32.89 18.85
C TRP A 38 -12.27 -33.16 17.44
N ALA A 39 -12.45 -34.37 16.90
CA ALA A 39 -12.07 -34.69 15.53
C ALA A 39 -12.84 -33.85 14.51
N LYS A 40 -14.18 -33.78 14.64
CA LYS A 40 -15.03 -32.94 13.76
C LYS A 40 -14.72 -31.45 13.89
N TYR A 41 -14.40 -30.96 15.08
CA TYR A 41 -13.96 -29.57 15.28
C TYR A 41 -12.67 -29.29 14.52
N LYS A 42 -11.66 -30.16 14.60
CA LYS A 42 -10.39 -30.00 13.88
C LYS A 42 -10.60 -29.95 12.37
N ASP A 43 -11.38 -30.88 11.81
CA ASP A 43 -11.71 -30.91 10.39
C ASP A 43 -12.45 -29.65 9.94
N THR A 44 -13.53 -29.28 10.66
CA THR A 44 -14.31 -28.07 10.33
C THR A 44 -13.52 -26.77 10.50
N ARG A 45 -12.62 -26.69 11.49
CA ARG A 45 -11.70 -25.55 11.64
C ARG A 45 -10.79 -25.41 10.42
N ASN A 46 -10.20 -26.51 9.95
CA ASN A 46 -9.32 -26.50 8.79
C ASN A 46 -10.08 -26.11 7.52
N LYS A 47 -11.31 -26.64 7.34
CA LYS A 47 -12.22 -26.24 6.26
C LYS A 47 -12.55 -24.76 6.30
N VAL A 48 -12.91 -24.21 7.47
CA VAL A 48 -13.16 -22.76 7.62
C VAL A 48 -11.94 -21.94 7.22
N ASN A 49 -10.75 -22.33 7.68
CA ASN A 49 -9.52 -21.60 7.36
C ASN A 49 -9.22 -21.64 5.85
N SER A 50 -9.36 -22.82 5.23
CA SER A 50 -9.17 -23.00 3.79
C SER A 50 -10.16 -22.15 2.98
N GLU A 51 -11.44 -22.20 3.31
CA GLU A 51 -12.47 -21.44 2.59
C GLU A 51 -12.34 -19.94 2.82
N LEU A 52 -11.95 -19.51 4.03
CA LEU A 52 -11.69 -18.10 4.32
C LEU A 52 -10.49 -17.58 3.50
N TYR A 53 -9.42 -18.37 3.40
CA TYR A 53 -8.26 -18.05 2.59
C TYR A 53 -8.64 -17.92 1.12
N LYS A 54 -9.34 -18.92 0.56
CA LYS A 54 -9.79 -18.90 -0.84
C LYS A 54 -10.70 -17.72 -1.14
N ALA A 55 -11.66 -17.43 -0.26
CA ALA A 55 -12.58 -16.32 -0.46
C ALA A 55 -11.89 -14.96 -0.37
N LYS A 56 -10.96 -14.79 0.58
CA LYS A 56 -10.14 -13.59 0.67
C LYS A 56 -9.27 -13.41 -0.57
N ASN A 57 -8.61 -14.48 -1.02
CA ASN A 57 -7.76 -14.46 -2.21
C ASN A 57 -8.57 -14.07 -3.44
N ARG A 58 -9.69 -14.75 -3.70
CA ARG A 58 -10.60 -14.46 -4.80
C ARG A 58 -11.05 -13.00 -4.79
N TYR A 59 -11.51 -12.51 -3.64
CA TYR A 59 -11.96 -11.12 -3.52
C TYR A 59 -10.89 -10.10 -3.97
N PHE A 60 -9.63 -10.30 -3.57
CA PHE A 60 -8.56 -9.38 -3.99
C PHE A 60 -8.11 -9.63 -5.43
N CYS A 61 -8.07 -10.86 -5.92
CA CYS A 61 -7.82 -11.16 -7.33
C CYS A 61 -8.84 -10.45 -8.22
N ASP A 62 -10.13 -10.63 -7.95
CA ASP A 62 -11.22 -9.98 -8.68
C ASP A 62 -11.05 -8.44 -8.67
N LYS A 63 -10.66 -7.86 -7.52
CA LYS A 63 -10.41 -6.41 -7.41
C LYS A 63 -9.23 -5.93 -8.25
N PHE A 64 -8.14 -6.68 -8.29
CA PHE A 64 -6.98 -6.32 -9.11
C PHE A 64 -7.26 -6.53 -10.61
N GLU A 65 -8.05 -7.53 -10.97
CA GLU A 65 -8.54 -7.72 -12.34
C GLU A 65 -9.42 -6.54 -12.78
N ASP A 66 -10.36 -6.09 -11.94
CA ASP A 66 -11.18 -4.89 -12.19
C ASP A 66 -10.30 -3.65 -12.44
N CYS A 67 -9.25 -3.45 -11.62
CA CYS A 67 -8.32 -2.33 -11.78
C CYS A 67 -7.53 -2.41 -13.10
N ALA A 68 -7.12 -3.62 -13.50
CA ALA A 68 -6.42 -3.84 -14.76
C ALA A 68 -7.33 -3.53 -15.97
N GLN A 69 -8.60 -3.93 -15.92
CA GLN A 69 -9.59 -3.64 -16.96
C GLN A 69 -9.90 -2.14 -17.08
N THR A 70 -10.01 -1.45 -15.94
CA THR A 70 -10.29 -0.01 -15.88
C THR A 70 -9.05 0.87 -16.15
N LYS A 71 -7.86 0.27 -16.25
CA LYS A 71 -6.56 0.95 -16.40
C LYS A 71 -6.33 2.04 -15.35
N ASP A 72 -6.79 1.81 -14.11
CA ASP A 72 -6.62 2.73 -12.99
C ASP A 72 -5.53 2.24 -12.02
N PRO A 73 -4.26 2.66 -12.20
CA PRO A 73 -3.18 2.26 -11.31
C PRO A 73 -3.35 2.84 -9.90
N LYS A 74 -4.07 3.96 -9.73
CA LYS A 74 -4.27 4.59 -8.42
C LYS A 74 -5.17 3.73 -7.52
N GLN A 75 -6.20 3.12 -8.10
CA GLN A 75 -7.05 2.16 -7.38
C GLN A 75 -6.28 0.91 -6.97
N SER A 76 -5.42 0.37 -7.84
CA SER A 76 -4.53 -0.75 -7.51
C SER A 76 -3.65 -0.43 -6.29
N TRP A 77 -3.00 0.74 -6.29
CA TRP A 77 -2.20 1.18 -5.15
C TRP A 77 -3.03 1.34 -3.89
N HIS A 78 -4.22 1.93 -3.99
CA HIS A 78 -5.13 2.04 -2.85
C HIS A 78 -5.49 0.67 -2.25
N HIS A 79 -5.72 -0.35 -3.08
CA HIS A 79 -5.93 -1.72 -2.60
C HIS A 79 -4.68 -2.33 -1.95
N ILE A 80 -3.48 -2.12 -2.52
CA ILE A 80 -2.21 -2.58 -1.95
C ILE A 80 -1.97 -1.93 -0.57
N ASP A 81 -2.14 -0.62 -0.48
CA ASP A 81 -1.92 0.12 0.76
C ASP A 81 -2.92 -0.29 1.84
N HIS A 82 -4.18 -0.56 1.45
CA HIS A 82 -5.18 -1.16 2.35
C HIS A 82 -4.75 -2.53 2.87
N ILE A 83 -4.21 -3.41 2.01
CA ILE A 83 -3.73 -4.75 2.40
C ILE A 83 -2.54 -4.65 3.36
N LEU A 84 -1.62 -3.71 3.09
CA LEU A 84 -0.43 -3.47 3.92
C LEU A 84 -0.77 -2.76 5.23
N GLY A 85 -2.02 -2.33 5.44
CA GLY A 85 -2.42 -1.55 6.61
C GLY A 85 -1.74 -0.19 6.68
N LYS A 86 -1.29 0.32 5.54
CA LYS A 86 -0.74 1.68 5.43
C LYS A 86 -1.89 2.65 5.63
N ASN A 87 -2.02 3.13 6.86
CA ASN A 87 -2.87 4.26 7.16
C ASN A 87 -2.19 5.50 6.61
N PHE A 88 -2.70 6.03 5.51
CA PHE A 88 -2.36 7.36 5.05
C PHE A 88 -2.85 8.37 6.09
N LYS A 89 -2.02 8.63 7.11
CA LYS A 89 -2.08 9.93 7.75
C LYS A 89 -1.61 10.90 6.67
N SER A 90 -2.40 11.93 6.39
CA SER A 90 -1.88 13.01 5.55
C SER A 90 -0.67 13.58 6.28
N ASN A 91 0.52 13.32 5.76
CA ASN A 91 1.72 14.06 6.15
C ASN A 91 1.61 15.43 5.47
N ASN A 92 0.58 16.19 5.84
CA ASN A 92 0.46 17.57 5.41
C ASN A 92 1.56 18.32 6.17
N ILE A 93 2.44 19.03 5.46
CA ILE A 93 3.37 19.94 6.10
C ILE A 93 2.50 21.12 6.56
N PRO A 94 2.24 21.27 7.87
CA PRO A 94 1.28 22.26 8.32
C PRO A 94 1.85 23.68 8.12
N GLN A 95 3.17 23.82 8.21
CA GLN A 95 3.88 25.09 8.12
C GLN A 95 5.31 24.89 7.62
N LEU A 96 5.81 25.85 6.84
CA LEU A 96 7.18 25.95 6.37
C LEU A 96 7.77 27.28 6.88
N LYS A 97 8.93 27.24 7.55
CA LYS A 97 9.65 28.44 8.00
C LYS A 97 10.77 28.77 7.01
N ILE A 98 10.75 29.97 6.44
CA ILE A 98 11.77 30.48 5.53
C ILE A 98 12.30 31.78 6.13
N GLY A 99 13.54 31.76 6.63
CA GLY A 99 14.07 32.86 7.44
C GLY A 99 13.22 33.06 8.70
N ASP A 100 12.64 34.25 8.87
CA ASP A 100 11.74 34.58 9.99
C ASP A 100 10.23 34.47 9.65
N ILE A 101 9.90 34.11 8.41
CA ILE A 101 8.50 34.03 7.95
C ILE A 101 8.00 32.59 8.08
N ILE A 102 6.81 32.43 8.66
CA ILE A 102 6.12 31.14 8.78
C ILE A 102 4.98 31.11 7.75
N ILE A 103 5.07 30.21 6.79
CA ILE A 103 4.09 30.02 5.73
C ILE A 103 3.27 28.79 6.07
N SER A 104 1.94 28.92 6.08
CA SER A 104 1.02 27.81 6.39
C SER A 104 0.10 27.43 5.23
N ASP A 105 0.13 28.21 4.14
CA ASP A 105 -0.70 27.95 2.96
C ASP A 105 0.00 26.99 1.99
N ASN A 106 -0.74 25.98 1.51
CA ASN A 106 -0.18 24.92 0.68
C ASN A 106 0.31 25.42 -0.68
N LEU A 107 -0.35 26.43 -1.27
CA LEU A 107 0.08 27.00 -2.55
C LEU A 107 1.40 27.74 -2.37
N THR A 108 1.47 28.64 -1.37
CA THR A 108 2.68 29.42 -1.10
C THR A 108 3.85 28.53 -0.66
N ILE A 109 3.60 27.44 0.07
CA ILE A 109 4.61 26.42 0.37
C ILE A 109 5.16 25.80 -0.92
N GLY A 110 4.28 25.45 -1.86
CA GLY A 110 4.67 24.90 -3.16
C GLY A 110 5.50 25.87 -3.99
N GLU A 111 5.09 27.14 -4.06
CA GLU A 111 5.82 28.21 -4.74
C GLU A 111 7.21 28.40 -4.13
N ALA A 112 7.32 28.45 -2.80
CA ALA A 112 8.60 28.60 -2.13
C ALA A 112 9.55 27.41 -2.35
N PHE A 113 9.03 26.19 -2.41
CA PHE A 113 9.82 25.03 -2.82
C PHE A 113 10.30 25.15 -4.26
N ASN A 114 9.42 25.56 -5.17
CA ASN A 114 9.76 25.76 -6.57
C ASN A 114 10.88 26.79 -6.73
N ASP A 115 10.75 27.96 -6.10
CA ASP A 115 11.75 29.02 -6.12
C ASP A 115 13.10 28.52 -5.57
N PHE A 116 13.07 27.78 -4.45
CA PHE A 116 14.28 27.20 -3.87
C PHE A 116 15.00 26.28 -4.87
N PHE A 117 14.30 25.29 -5.44
CA PHE A 117 14.92 24.32 -6.35
C PHE A 117 15.31 24.93 -7.70
N MET A 118 14.55 25.88 -8.23
CA MET A 118 14.92 26.63 -9.44
C MET A 118 16.17 27.48 -9.21
N SER A 119 16.30 28.10 -8.03
CA SER A 119 17.48 28.91 -7.69
C SER A 119 18.76 28.08 -7.60
N ILE A 120 18.67 26.80 -7.23
CA ILE A 120 19.83 25.89 -7.17
C ILE A 120 20.43 25.72 -8.58
N GLY A 121 19.59 25.48 -9.59
CA GLY A 121 20.05 25.34 -10.97
C GLY A 121 20.77 26.59 -11.48
N GLN A 122 20.23 27.77 -11.17
CA GLN A 122 20.85 29.05 -11.54
C GLN A 122 22.18 29.28 -10.82
N LYS A 123 22.26 28.97 -9.51
CA LYS A 123 23.49 29.09 -8.72
C LYS A 123 24.59 28.16 -9.24
N LEU A 124 24.25 26.89 -9.47
CA LEU A 124 25.19 25.92 -10.02
C LEU A 124 25.65 26.32 -11.42
N SER A 125 24.75 26.80 -12.27
CA SER A 125 25.12 27.30 -13.61
C SER A 125 26.05 28.51 -13.55
N ALA A 126 25.90 29.37 -12.55
CA ALA A 126 26.75 30.54 -12.37
C ALA A 126 28.13 30.19 -11.77
N GLU A 127 28.23 29.09 -11.02
CA GLU A 127 29.49 28.56 -10.47
C GLU A 127 30.28 27.73 -11.48
N ILE A 128 29.65 27.25 -12.55
CA ILE A 128 30.33 26.57 -13.66
C ILE A 128 31.05 27.64 -14.50
N ASP A 129 32.37 27.60 -14.47
CA ASP A 129 33.23 28.48 -15.25
C ASP A 129 33.10 28.13 -16.75
N HIS A 130 32.54 29.04 -17.55
CA HIS A 130 32.25 28.82 -18.97
C HIS A 130 33.52 28.70 -19.84
N ASP A 131 34.70 29.03 -19.30
CA ASP A 131 35.99 28.91 -19.99
C ASP A 131 36.67 27.53 -19.81
N ALA A 132 36.14 26.66 -18.95
CA ALA A 132 36.62 25.29 -18.82
C ALA A 132 35.83 24.33 -19.72
N LEU A 133 35.78 24.61 -21.02
CA LEU A 133 35.25 23.68 -22.03
C LEU A 133 36.30 22.63 -22.40
N ASP A 134 36.84 21.93 -21.40
CA ASP A 134 37.38 20.59 -21.57
C ASP A 134 36.50 19.62 -20.77
N LEU A 135 35.42 19.20 -21.42
CA LEU A 135 34.42 18.28 -20.88
C LEU A 135 34.99 16.86 -20.61
N SER A 136 36.29 16.63 -20.86
CA SER A 136 36.95 15.35 -20.60
C SER A 136 37.61 15.26 -19.22
N ALA A 137 37.87 16.38 -18.53
CA ALA A 137 38.65 16.39 -17.29
C ALA A 137 37.81 16.30 -15.99
N ASN A 138 36.51 16.64 -16.03
CA ASN A 138 35.68 16.79 -14.82
C ASN A 138 34.68 15.67 -14.55
N LEU A 139 34.69 14.56 -15.29
CA LEU A 139 34.03 13.32 -14.87
C LEU A 139 34.96 12.52 -13.96
N GLY A 140 35.34 13.12 -12.84
CA GLY A 140 35.82 12.39 -11.68
C GLY A 140 34.70 11.49 -11.18
N ALA A 141 34.75 10.21 -11.56
CA ALA A 141 33.99 9.07 -11.05
C ALA A 141 32.79 9.42 -10.15
N SER A 142 31.66 9.81 -10.76
CA SER A 142 30.39 9.85 -10.04
C SER A 142 29.77 8.45 -10.06
N PRO A 143 29.50 7.81 -8.91
CA PRO A 143 28.84 6.52 -8.84
C PRO A 143 27.33 6.75 -8.91
N VAL A 144 26.83 7.20 -10.06
CA VAL A 144 25.38 7.18 -10.31
C VAL A 144 25.11 5.98 -11.21
N THR A 145 24.96 4.85 -10.55
CA THR A 145 24.37 3.66 -11.15
C THR A 145 22.95 3.93 -11.61
N LEU A 146 22.70 3.61 -12.88
CA LEU A 146 21.46 3.08 -13.43
C LEU A 146 20.22 3.99 -13.49
N PHE A 147 20.09 4.67 -14.63
CA PHE A 147 18.81 4.72 -15.34
C PHE A 147 19.07 4.51 -16.84
N THR A 148 19.02 3.26 -17.30
CA THR A 148 18.95 2.96 -18.74
C THR A 148 17.52 2.60 -19.08
N LEU A 149 16.84 3.43 -19.88
CA LEU A 149 15.60 3.09 -20.56
C LEU A 149 15.98 2.45 -21.90
N SER A 150 15.65 1.18 -22.09
CA SER A 150 15.72 0.51 -23.39
C SER A 150 14.38 0.62 -24.11
N GLU A 151 14.40 0.82 -25.42
CA GLU A 151 13.21 0.84 -26.28
C GLU A 151 12.47 -0.51 -26.26
N ILE A 152 11.14 -0.42 -26.31
CA ILE A 152 10.24 -1.55 -26.53
C ILE A 152 10.01 -1.63 -28.04
N SER A 153 10.54 -2.65 -28.70
CA SER A 153 10.13 -3.01 -30.05
C SER A 153 8.78 -3.73 -30.01
N GLU A 154 7.87 -3.34 -30.91
CA GLU A 154 6.56 -3.97 -31.14
C GLU A 154 6.62 -5.48 -31.40
#